data_AF-A0A8T6FIR5-F1
#
_entry.id   AF-A0A8T6FIR5-F1
#
_cell.length_a   1.000
_cell.length_b   1.000
_cell.length_c   1.000
_cell.angle_alpha   90.00
_cell.angle_beta   90.00
_cell.angle_gamma   90.00
#
_symmetry.space_group_name_H-M   'P 1'
#
loop_
_entity.id
_entity.type
_entity.pdbx_description
1 polymer ?
#
loop_
_entity_poly.entity_id
_entity_poly.type
_entity_poly.pdbx_seq_one_letter_code
_entity_poly.pdbx_strand_id
1 'polypeptide(L)'
;MPVSISWSSKGEASSSAAATLPNAAKSTVRALPRCLLMAFSSRWNVRDTFASWTRICNHHRESVIVPAFWYYMVIPMSQSMRIVGALKQALRARGVSYAEVARQLELSESSVKRLFSTGAFSLARLEAVSELANVDLLELARLADEQRLRVPSLTVAQEREVVGNPALLLVSVCVLNRWSFERILARYRFTEPQLIGLLARLDRMGVIELLPGNRIRLLITRNFAWLPDGPIHRYFVEHIQGDLLAGPFDPARDLHRFAWGMLSAESAAQLRLKLAEALDEFDELTRSDEVRADAAATGTCLLVALREWEPSSFRTMHRPEVA
;
A
#
# COMPACT_ATOMS: atom_id res chain seq x y z
N MET A 1 25.64 15.93 -44.62
CA MET A 1 24.65 16.01 -45.72
C MET A 1 23.54 15.02 -45.43
N PRO A 2 22.30 15.50 -45.25
CA PRO A 2 21.17 14.71 -44.74
C PRO A 2 20.34 14.13 -45.90
N VAL A 3 19.64 13.03 -45.64
CA VAL A 3 18.47 12.64 -46.46
C VAL A 3 17.25 12.71 -45.55
N SER A 4 16.56 13.84 -45.70
CA SER A 4 15.21 14.12 -45.25
C SER A 4 14.19 13.37 -46.13
N ILE A 5 13.16 12.78 -45.53
CA ILE A 5 11.90 12.53 -46.25
C ILE A 5 10.77 13.17 -45.45
N SER A 6 10.30 14.27 -46.00
CA SER A 6 9.07 15.00 -45.68
C SER A 6 7.86 14.26 -46.22
N TRP A 7 6.73 14.33 -45.51
CA TRP A 7 5.41 14.36 -46.13
C TRP A 7 4.60 15.48 -45.51
N SER A 8 4.26 16.48 -46.34
CA SER A 8 3.41 17.61 -46.01
C SER A 8 2.35 17.76 -47.08
N SER A 9 1.11 17.91 -46.61
CA SER A 9 -0.02 18.61 -47.26
C SER A 9 -0.64 17.87 -48.46
N LYS A 10 -1.93 17.92 -48.78
CA LYS A 10 -3.10 18.78 -48.50
C LYS A 10 -4.29 17.98 -49.13
N GLY A 11 -5.56 18.19 -48.85
CA GLY A 11 -6.30 19.27 -48.20
C GLY A 11 -7.68 18.73 -47.75
N GLU A 12 -8.35 19.40 -46.81
CA GLU A 12 -9.37 20.45 -47.08
C GLU A 12 -10.64 19.87 -47.75
N ALA A 13 -11.87 20.11 -47.30
CA ALA A 13 -12.36 20.97 -46.23
C ALA A 13 -13.84 20.67 -45.92
N SER A 14 -14.24 21.10 -44.72
CA SER A 14 -15.44 21.90 -44.42
C SER A 14 -16.80 21.25 -44.14
N SER A 15 -17.44 21.92 -43.17
CA SER A 15 -18.88 22.09 -42.92
C SER A 15 -19.48 21.14 -41.88
N SER A 16 -19.59 21.56 -40.61
CA SER A 16 -20.65 22.43 -40.05
C SER A 16 -22.01 21.74 -39.96
N ALA A 17 -22.39 21.35 -38.74
CA ALA A 17 -23.79 21.31 -38.32
C ALA A 17 -23.87 21.47 -36.80
N ALA A 18 -24.33 22.65 -36.38
CA ALA A 18 -24.87 22.92 -35.05
C ALA A 18 -26.29 22.34 -34.95
N ALA A 19 -26.60 21.62 -33.87
CA ALA A 19 -27.95 21.46 -33.33
C ALA A 19 -27.87 20.77 -31.95
N THR A 20 -28.06 21.50 -30.84
CA THR A 20 -29.36 21.66 -30.12
C THR A 20 -29.49 20.67 -28.95
N LEU A 21 -29.27 21.21 -27.74
CA LEU A 21 -29.68 20.65 -26.46
C LEU A 21 -31.22 20.56 -26.38
N PRO A 22 -31.81 19.46 -25.88
CA PRO A 22 -33.16 19.49 -25.36
C PRO A 22 -33.15 19.84 -23.87
N ASN A 23 -33.66 21.04 -23.59
CA ASN A 23 -34.13 21.45 -22.28
C ASN A 23 -35.62 21.08 -22.20
N ALA A 24 -35.99 20.12 -21.36
CA ALA A 24 -37.38 19.82 -21.04
C ALA A 24 -37.54 19.52 -19.54
N ALA A 25 -38.24 20.44 -18.87
CA ALA A 25 -39.02 20.32 -17.62
C ALA A 25 -38.24 19.87 -16.36
N LYS A 26 -37.85 20.73 -15.41
CA LYS A 26 -38.63 21.76 -14.69
C LYS A 26 -40.03 21.32 -14.23
N SER A 27 -40.07 20.26 -13.42
CA SER A 27 -40.98 20.08 -12.27
C SER A 27 -40.48 18.85 -11.54
N THR A 28 -39.78 18.95 -10.41
CA THR A 28 -40.41 18.81 -9.09
C THR A 28 -39.37 19.24 -8.03
N VAL A 29 -39.41 20.50 -7.61
CA VAL A 29 -38.76 20.97 -6.38
C VAL A 29 -39.87 21.31 -5.40
N ARG A 30 -40.11 20.41 -4.45
CA ARG A 30 -40.86 20.51 -3.17
C ARG A 30 -41.03 19.06 -2.71
N ALA A 31 -40.51 18.55 -1.61
CA ALA A 31 -40.17 19.16 -0.34
C ALA A 31 -38.98 18.41 0.31
N LEU A 32 -37.95 19.14 0.71
CA LEU A 32 -36.94 18.64 1.65
C LEU A 32 -37.52 18.75 3.07
N PRO A 33 -37.44 17.70 3.90
CA PRO A 33 -37.85 17.77 5.29
C PRO A 33 -37.02 18.80 6.07
N ARG A 34 -37.69 19.49 6.98
CA ARG A 34 -37.20 20.56 7.88
C ARG A 34 -36.04 20.14 8.81
N CYS A 35 -35.51 18.93 8.66
CA CYS A 35 -34.40 18.38 9.45
C CYS A 35 -33.02 18.86 8.96
N LEU A 36 -32.88 19.25 7.69
CA LEU A 36 -31.58 19.69 7.15
C LEU A 36 -31.17 21.13 7.53
N LEU A 37 -32.06 21.89 8.18
CA LEU A 37 -31.83 23.28 8.58
C LEU A 37 -31.39 23.45 10.06
N MET A 38 -31.21 22.36 10.82
CA MET A 38 -30.79 22.43 12.24
C MET A 38 -29.36 21.93 12.51
N ALA A 39 -28.59 21.55 11.49
CA ALA A 39 -27.23 21.01 11.67
C ALA A 39 -26.12 22.08 11.79
N PHE A 40 -26.47 23.37 11.89
CA PHE A 40 -25.54 24.48 12.13
C PHE A 40 -25.87 25.17 13.47
N SER A 41 -25.63 24.49 14.58
CA SER A 41 -25.40 25.16 15.88
C SER A 41 -24.51 24.29 16.78
N SER A 42 -23.57 24.95 17.45
CA SER A 42 -22.34 24.41 18.04
C SER A 42 -22.49 23.77 19.42
N ARG A 43 -23.55 22.98 19.66
CA ARG A 43 -23.70 22.14 20.86
C ARG A 43 -24.52 20.89 20.54
N TRP A 44 -23.85 19.76 20.27
CA TRP A 44 -24.49 18.45 20.13
C TRP A 44 -23.78 17.43 21.00
N ASN A 45 -24.54 16.73 21.86
CA ASN A 45 -24.04 15.77 22.86
C ASN A 45 -24.53 14.35 22.51
N VAL A 46 -23.65 13.35 22.65
CA VAL A 46 -23.79 11.96 22.13
C VAL A 46 -24.92 11.16 22.81
N ARG A 47 -25.49 11.64 23.92
CA ARG A 47 -26.57 10.96 24.65
C ARG A 47 -27.97 11.13 24.05
N ASP A 48 -28.23 12.20 23.29
CA ASP A 48 -29.59 12.49 22.81
C ASP A 48 -29.98 11.66 21.56
N THR A 49 -29.01 11.06 20.88
CA THR A 49 -29.23 10.26 19.66
C THR A 49 -29.95 8.93 19.96
N PHE A 50 -29.83 8.38 21.17
CA PHE A 50 -30.35 7.03 21.47
C PHE A 50 -31.84 7.04 21.90
N ALA A 51 -32.31 8.12 22.51
CA ALA A 51 -33.66 8.21 23.09
C ALA A 51 -34.75 8.65 22.09
N SER A 52 -34.35 9.28 20.97
CA SER A 52 -35.26 9.66 19.88
C SER A 52 -35.50 8.49 18.91
N TRP A 53 -34.47 7.68 18.66
CA TRP A 53 -34.51 6.60 17.66
C TRP A 53 -35.40 5.41 18.08
N THR A 54 -35.37 5.05 19.36
CA THR A 54 -36.21 4.00 19.94
C THR A 54 -37.71 4.31 19.91
N ARG A 55 -38.10 5.58 19.74
CA ARG A 55 -39.51 6.00 19.65
C ARG A 55 -40.08 5.99 18.23
N ILE A 56 -39.25 6.04 17.20
CA ILE A 56 -39.68 6.09 15.78
C ILE A 56 -39.83 4.68 15.19
N CYS A 57 -39.06 3.71 15.65
CA CYS A 57 -39.04 2.35 15.08
C CYS A 57 -40.18 1.42 15.56
N ASN A 58 -41.07 1.87 16.46
CA ASN A 58 -42.08 0.99 17.06
C ASN A 58 -43.51 1.15 16.50
N HIS A 59 -43.69 1.83 15.35
CA HIS A 59 -45.03 2.13 14.83
C HIS A 59 -45.41 1.48 13.49
N HIS A 60 -44.57 0.68 12.83
CA HIS A 60 -45.01 -0.06 11.64
C HIS A 60 -44.57 -1.51 11.68
N ARG A 61 -45.47 -2.37 12.15
CA ARG A 61 -45.57 -3.76 11.72
C ARG A 61 -45.98 -3.73 10.25
N GLU A 62 -45.10 -4.13 9.35
CA GLU A 62 -45.41 -5.02 8.24
C GLU A 62 -44.16 -5.34 7.44
N SER A 63 -44.10 -6.61 7.05
CA SER A 63 -42.95 -7.34 6.56
C SER A 63 -42.65 -7.01 5.10
N VAL A 64 -41.49 -6.42 4.80
CA VAL A 64 -40.85 -6.55 3.48
C VAL A 64 -39.34 -6.60 3.66
N ILE A 65 -38.75 -7.70 3.18
CA ILE A 65 -37.32 -7.98 3.14
C ILE A 65 -36.68 -7.06 2.09
N VAL A 66 -35.78 -6.16 2.50
CA VAL A 66 -34.74 -5.57 1.61
C VAL A 66 -33.47 -5.31 2.43
N PRO A 67 -32.29 -5.81 2.01
CA PRO A 67 -31.04 -5.71 2.77
C PRO A 67 -30.33 -4.38 2.45
N ALA A 68 -30.42 -3.41 3.37
CA ALA A 68 -29.77 -2.12 3.18
C ALA A 68 -29.39 -1.47 4.52
N PHE A 69 -28.51 -2.09 5.31
CA PHE A 69 -27.88 -1.43 6.46
C PHE A 69 -26.49 -2.03 6.79
N TRP A 70 -25.70 -2.27 5.75
CA TRP A 70 -24.27 -2.60 5.85
C TRP A 70 -23.42 -1.47 5.27
N TYR A 71 -23.76 -0.23 5.63
CA TYR A 71 -22.80 0.87 5.49
C TYR A 71 -21.87 0.81 6.70
N TYR A 72 -20.75 0.12 6.53
CA TYR A 72 -19.61 0.11 7.43
C TYR A 72 -19.22 1.56 7.72
N MET A 73 -19.64 2.08 8.87
CA MET A 73 -18.90 3.14 9.56
C MET A 73 -17.60 2.49 10.01
N VAL A 74 -16.58 2.48 9.15
CA VAL A 74 -15.20 2.11 9.51
C VAL A 74 -14.71 3.16 10.49
N ILE A 75 -15.03 2.99 11.77
CA ILE A 75 -14.31 3.67 12.84
C ILE A 75 -12.88 3.11 12.74
N PRO A 76 -11.85 3.94 12.51
CA PRO A 76 -10.48 3.45 12.49
C PRO A 76 -10.20 2.76 13.83
N MET A 77 -9.82 1.48 13.79
CA MET A 77 -9.42 0.75 15.00
C MET A 77 -8.32 1.56 15.71
N SER A 78 -8.53 1.86 16.99
CA SER A 78 -7.53 2.57 17.78
C SER A 78 -6.22 1.79 17.80
N GLN A 79 -5.09 2.51 17.86
CA GLN A 79 -3.75 1.89 17.98
C GLN A 79 -3.71 0.87 19.14
N SER A 80 -4.38 1.20 20.25
CA SER A 80 -4.53 0.32 21.41
C SER A 80 -5.23 -1.00 21.06
N MET A 81 -6.31 -0.97 20.28
CA MET A 81 -7.02 -2.19 19.87
C MET A 81 -6.20 -3.07 18.92
N ARG A 82 -5.32 -2.48 18.11
CA ARG A 82 -4.38 -3.24 17.28
C ARG A 82 -3.31 -3.95 18.11
N ILE A 83 -2.73 -3.26 19.08
CA ILE A 83 -1.75 -3.85 20.02
C ILE A 83 -2.39 -5.01 20.79
N VAL A 84 -3.62 -4.83 21.26
CA VAL A 84 -4.39 -5.91 21.93
C VAL A 84 -4.71 -7.06 20.98
N GLY A 85 -4.97 -6.77 19.70
CA GLY A 85 -5.11 -7.77 18.64
C GLY A 85 -3.83 -8.58 18.41
N ALA A 86 -2.69 -7.91 18.32
CA ALA A 86 -1.37 -8.55 18.20
C ALA A 86 -1.06 -9.45 19.40
N LEU A 87 -1.37 -8.96 20.61
CA LEU A 87 -1.15 -9.72 21.84
C LEU A 87 -1.99 -11.00 21.85
N LYS A 88 -3.25 -10.90 21.44
CA LYS A 88 -4.14 -12.06 21.31
C LYS A 88 -3.63 -13.08 20.30
N GLN A 89 -3.02 -12.65 19.20
CA GLN A 89 -2.45 -13.56 18.21
C GLN A 89 -1.18 -14.24 18.73
N ALA A 90 -0.30 -13.49 19.39
CA ALA A 90 0.91 -14.03 20.01
C ALA A 90 0.58 -15.09 21.09
N LEU A 91 -0.39 -14.82 21.95
CA LEU A 91 -0.88 -15.79 22.95
C LEU A 91 -1.42 -17.07 22.30
N ARG A 92 -2.20 -16.93 21.23
CA ARG A 92 -2.73 -18.10 20.47
C ARG A 92 -1.63 -18.94 19.86
N ALA A 93 -0.59 -18.31 19.29
CA ALA A 93 0.53 -19.02 18.69
C ALA A 93 1.31 -19.85 19.73
N ARG A 94 1.33 -19.41 20.99
CA ARG A 94 1.92 -20.15 22.12
C ARG A 94 0.95 -21.05 22.87
N GLY A 95 -0.30 -21.18 22.40
CA GLY A 95 -1.32 -22.02 23.05
C GLY A 95 -1.78 -21.50 24.41
N VAL A 96 -1.53 -20.23 24.74
CA VAL A 96 -1.90 -19.64 26.03
C VAL A 96 -3.40 -19.38 26.07
N SER A 97 -4.04 -19.92 27.10
CA SER A 97 -5.47 -19.82 27.37
C SER A 97 -5.83 -18.55 28.15
N TYR A 98 -7.10 -18.13 28.08
CA TYR A 98 -7.58 -17.02 28.92
C TYR A 98 -7.54 -17.34 30.42
N ALA A 99 -7.55 -18.61 30.80
CA ALA A 99 -7.40 -19.04 32.20
C ALA A 99 -5.98 -18.77 32.73
N GLU A 100 -4.96 -18.95 31.90
CA GLU A 100 -3.58 -18.60 32.24
C GLU A 100 -3.38 -17.10 32.36
N VAL A 101 -3.95 -16.33 31.43
CA VAL A 101 -3.93 -14.86 31.49
C VAL A 101 -4.67 -14.34 32.72
N ALA A 102 -5.80 -14.95 33.07
CA ALA A 102 -6.57 -14.64 34.28
C ALA A 102 -5.74 -14.87 35.55
N ARG A 103 -5.00 -15.97 35.60
CA ARG A 103 -4.09 -16.28 36.72
C ARG A 103 -2.97 -15.26 36.85
N GLN A 104 -2.31 -14.91 35.75
CA GLN A 104 -1.20 -13.94 35.73
C GLN A 104 -1.64 -12.53 36.15
N LEU A 105 -2.85 -12.13 35.77
CA LEU A 105 -3.39 -10.81 36.09
C LEU A 105 -4.15 -10.75 37.42
N GLU A 106 -4.33 -11.88 38.10
CA GLU A 106 -5.20 -12.02 39.29
C GLU A 106 -6.63 -11.51 39.02
N LEU A 107 -7.18 -11.86 37.85
CA LEU A 107 -8.51 -11.43 37.41
C LEU A 107 -9.40 -12.64 37.07
N SER A 108 -10.71 -12.44 37.07
CA SER A 108 -11.64 -13.43 36.51
C SER A 108 -11.50 -13.53 34.99
N GLU A 109 -11.75 -14.70 34.41
CA GLU A 109 -11.78 -14.88 32.95
C GLU A 109 -12.76 -13.92 32.26
N SER A 110 -13.89 -13.60 32.90
CA SER A 110 -14.85 -12.63 32.40
C SER A 110 -14.25 -11.21 32.33
N SER A 111 -13.43 -10.83 33.30
CA SER A 111 -12.70 -9.56 33.31
C SER A 111 -11.61 -9.53 32.24
N VAL A 112 -10.90 -10.63 32.03
CA VAL A 112 -9.91 -10.76 30.94
C VAL A 112 -10.59 -10.63 29.57
N LYS A 113 -11.70 -11.34 29.33
CA LYS A 113 -12.47 -11.22 28.08
C LYS A 113 -12.93 -9.79 27.83
N ARG A 114 -13.35 -9.08 28.89
CA ARG A 114 -13.70 -7.65 28.83
C ARG A 114 -12.49 -6.76 28.51
N LEU A 115 -11.33 -7.02 29.11
CA LEU A 115 -10.11 -6.27 28.82
C LEU A 115 -9.70 -6.40 27.34
N PHE A 116 -9.78 -7.61 26.77
CA PHE A 116 -9.48 -7.83 25.36
C PHE A 116 -10.53 -7.23 24.41
N SER A 117 -11.81 -7.17 24.79
CA SER A 117 -12.85 -6.59 23.93
C SER A 117 -12.88 -5.07 23.95
N THR A 118 -12.59 -4.46 25.11
CA THR A 118 -12.59 -3.01 25.31
C THR A 118 -11.24 -2.35 25.01
N GLY A 119 -10.16 -3.13 25.02
CA GLY A 119 -8.79 -2.63 24.87
C GLY A 119 -8.26 -1.87 26.08
N ALA A 120 -8.94 -1.95 27.23
CA ALA A 120 -8.65 -1.18 28.44
C ALA A 120 -7.46 -1.77 29.25
N PHE A 121 -6.32 -1.99 28.60
CA PHE A 121 -5.09 -2.43 29.25
C PHE A 121 -4.31 -1.24 29.84
N SER A 122 -3.79 -1.39 31.05
CA SER A 122 -2.68 -0.56 31.52
C SER A 122 -1.37 -1.11 30.92
N LEU A 123 -0.34 -0.26 30.83
CA LEU A 123 0.96 -0.67 30.28
C LEU A 123 1.56 -1.86 31.05
N ALA A 124 1.53 -1.81 32.39
CA ALA A 124 2.01 -2.90 33.25
C ALA A 124 1.26 -4.23 33.03
N ARG A 125 -0.05 -4.18 32.79
CA ARG A 125 -0.82 -5.40 32.47
C ARG A 125 -0.51 -5.92 31.08
N LEU A 126 -0.23 -5.02 30.13
CA LEU A 126 0.16 -5.42 28.79
C LEU A 126 1.52 -6.12 28.81
N GLU A 127 2.48 -5.59 29.56
CA GLU A 127 3.80 -6.18 29.78
C GLU A 127 3.69 -7.58 30.41
N ALA A 128 2.99 -7.70 31.54
CA ALA A 128 2.80 -8.98 32.24
C ALA A 128 2.15 -10.08 31.39
N VAL A 129 1.28 -9.71 30.44
CA VAL A 129 0.65 -10.69 29.53
C VAL A 129 1.53 -10.97 28.32
N SER A 130 2.33 -10.01 27.86
CA SER A 130 3.30 -10.22 26.77
C SER A 130 4.40 -11.20 27.18
N GLU A 131 4.78 -11.22 28.46
CA GLU A 131 5.69 -12.22 29.04
C GLU A 131 5.18 -13.66 28.86
N LEU A 132 3.87 -13.91 29.04
CA LEU A 132 3.27 -15.24 28.80
C LEU A 132 3.41 -15.66 27.33
N ALA A 133 3.39 -14.68 26.43
CA ALA A 133 3.63 -14.89 25.01
C ALA A 133 5.11 -14.86 24.64
N ASN A 134 6.04 -14.64 25.59
CA ASN A 134 7.49 -14.47 25.39
C ASN A 134 7.82 -13.55 24.20
N VAL A 135 7.20 -12.36 24.23
CA VAL A 135 7.33 -11.26 23.27
C VAL A 135 7.45 -9.98 24.08
N ASP A 136 8.33 -9.06 23.69
CA ASP A 136 8.45 -7.76 24.37
C ASP A 136 7.46 -6.71 23.83
N LEU A 137 7.32 -5.58 24.53
CA LEU A 137 6.41 -4.48 24.15
C LEU A 137 6.72 -3.87 22.78
N LEU A 138 8.00 -3.82 22.39
CA LEU A 138 8.47 -3.22 21.14
C LEU A 138 8.18 -4.15 19.97
N GLU A 139 8.44 -5.45 20.14
CA GLU A 139 8.09 -6.52 19.23
C GLU A 139 6.56 -6.61 19.07
N LEU A 140 5.80 -6.50 20.16
CA LEU A 140 4.34 -6.45 20.09
C LEU A 140 3.82 -5.26 19.28
N ALA A 141 4.44 -4.08 19.43
CA ALA A 141 4.12 -2.90 18.65
C ALA A 141 4.45 -3.11 17.15
N ARG A 142 5.57 -3.79 16.83
CA ARG A 142 5.93 -4.16 15.45
C ARG A 142 4.92 -5.12 14.85
N LEU A 143 4.54 -6.19 15.56
CA LEU A 143 3.51 -7.14 15.12
C LEU A 143 2.16 -6.45 14.88
N ALA A 144 1.79 -5.52 15.75
CA ALA A 144 0.57 -4.71 15.60
C ALA A 144 0.62 -3.75 14.40
N ASP A 145 1.81 -3.34 13.95
CA ASP A 145 2.00 -2.55 12.74
C ASP A 145 2.00 -3.42 11.49
N GLU A 146 2.62 -4.61 11.54
CA GLU A 146 2.58 -5.61 10.47
C GLU A 146 1.16 -6.08 10.15
N GLN A 147 0.32 -6.29 11.17
CA GLN A 147 -1.11 -6.62 10.98
C GLN A 147 -1.92 -5.48 10.34
N ARG A 148 -1.40 -4.24 10.34
CA ARG A 148 -2.01 -3.11 9.62
C ARG A 148 -1.63 -3.12 8.14
N LEU A 149 -0.45 -3.62 7.81
CA LEU A 149 0.01 -3.70 6.43
C LEU A 149 -0.76 -4.82 5.73
N ARG A 150 -1.61 -4.46 4.77
CA ARG A 150 -2.61 -5.37 4.20
C ARG A 150 -2.34 -5.74 2.75
N VAL A 151 -1.41 -5.03 2.10
CA VAL A 151 -1.22 -5.12 0.64
C VAL A 151 0.17 -5.70 0.36
N PRO A 152 0.29 -7.02 0.10
CA PRO A 152 1.55 -7.65 -0.27
C PRO A 152 1.96 -7.40 -1.72
N SER A 153 1.00 -7.05 -2.57
CA SER A 153 1.23 -6.66 -3.96
C SER A 153 0.03 -5.85 -4.49
N LEU A 154 0.25 -5.09 -5.55
CA LEU A 154 -0.85 -4.47 -6.29
C LEU A 154 -1.53 -5.50 -7.18
N THR A 155 -2.83 -5.33 -7.41
CA THR A 155 -3.54 -6.10 -8.44
C THR A 155 -3.08 -5.67 -9.84
N VAL A 156 -3.29 -6.53 -10.85
CA VAL A 156 -2.98 -6.19 -12.25
C VAL A 156 -3.63 -4.88 -12.70
N ALA A 157 -4.87 -4.62 -12.28
CA ALA A 157 -5.59 -3.40 -12.64
C ALA A 157 -4.92 -2.15 -12.02
N GLN A 158 -4.51 -2.26 -10.76
CA GLN A 158 -3.78 -1.20 -10.04
C GLN A 158 -2.38 -0.97 -10.65
N GLU A 159 -1.63 -2.03 -10.94
CA GLU A 159 -0.33 -1.90 -11.62
C GLU A 159 -0.48 -1.21 -12.98
N ARG A 160 -1.53 -1.54 -13.77
CA ARG A 160 -1.83 -0.85 -15.03
C ARG A 160 -2.14 0.63 -14.85
N GLU A 161 -2.91 0.98 -13.83
CA GLU A 161 -3.20 2.39 -13.52
C GLU A 161 -1.92 3.16 -13.19
N VAL A 162 -1.05 2.57 -12.38
CA VAL A 162 0.24 3.17 -11.98
C VAL A 162 1.15 3.40 -13.19
N VAL A 163 1.37 2.37 -14.03
CA VAL A 163 2.26 2.51 -15.21
C VAL A 163 1.66 3.37 -16.31
N GLY A 164 0.31 3.44 -16.40
CA GLY A 164 -0.38 4.25 -17.40
C GLY A 164 -0.21 5.77 -17.18
N ASN A 165 0.32 6.20 -16.03
CA ASN A 165 0.60 7.60 -15.74
C ASN A 165 2.01 7.74 -15.14
N PRO A 166 2.99 8.23 -15.91
CA PRO A 166 4.38 8.38 -15.43
C PRO A 166 4.51 9.20 -14.13
N ALA A 167 3.66 10.21 -13.94
CA ALA A 167 3.66 10.99 -12.70
C ALA A 167 3.14 10.19 -11.50
N LEU A 168 2.14 9.32 -11.72
CA LEU A 168 1.65 8.43 -10.68
C LEU A 168 2.67 7.35 -10.35
N LEU A 169 3.36 6.78 -11.34
CA LEU A 169 4.45 5.84 -11.14
C LEU A 169 5.57 6.47 -10.30
N LEU A 170 6.02 7.66 -10.68
CA LEU A 170 7.05 8.40 -9.94
C LEU A 170 6.65 8.64 -8.48
N VAL A 171 5.45 9.18 -8.25
CA VAL A 171 4.95 9.44 -6.89
C VAL A 171 4.81 8.13 -6.12
N SER A 172 4.37 7.05 -6.76
CA SER A 172 4.31 5.72 -6.14
C SER A 172 5.69 5.28 -5.66
N VAL A 173 6.72 5.38 -6.51
CA VAL A 173 8.11 5.04 -6.13
C VAL A 173 8.58 5.90 -4.96
N CYS A 174 8.36 7.23 -4.99
CA CYS A 174 8.75 8.10 -3.88
C CYS A 174 8.06 7.71 -2.56
N VAL A 175 6.77 7.40 -2.61
CA VAL A 175 5.96 7.02 -1.45
C VAL A 175 6.33 5.65 -0.89
N LEU A 176 6.65 4.69 -1.75
CA LEU A 176 7.17 3.37 -1.36
C LEU A 176 8.51 3.50 -0.63
N ASN A 177 9.36 4.42 -1.09
CA ASN A 177 10.58 4.86 -0.39
C ASN A 177 10.31 5.88 0.73
N ARG A 178 9.06 5.96 1.24
CA ARG A 178 8.68 6.76 2.42
C ARG A 178 8.99 8.27 2.34
N TRP A 179 9.08 8.85 1.14
CA TRP A 179 9.30 10.28 1.01
C TRP A 179 8.10 11.08 1.54
N SER A 180 8.39 12.18 2.23
CA SER A 180 7.36 13.12 2.66
C SER A 180 6.80 13.92 1.47
N PHE A 181 5.61 14.48 1.66
CA PHE A 181 4.97 15.36 0.69
C PHE A 181 5.89 16.52 0.28
N GLU A 182 6.51 17.16 1.26
CA GLU A 182 7.41 18.30 1.09
C GLU A 182 8.67 17.90 0.31
N ARG A 183 9.25 16.72 0.59
CA ARG A 183 10.43 16.22 -0.13
C ARG A 183 10.12 15.97 -1.60
N ILE A 184 8.95 15.42 -1.91
CA ILE A 184 8.51 15.20 -3.30
C ILE A 184 8.38 16.54 -4.04
N LEU A 185 7.74 17.55 -3.41
CA LEU A 185 7.61 18.89 -3.99
C LEU A 185 8.96 19.61 -4.15
N ALA A 186 9.89 19.42 -3.22
CA ALA A 186 11.21 20.02 -3.30
C ALA A 186 12.05 19.41 -4.44
N ARG A 187 11.87 18.11 -4.73
CA ARG A 187 12.69 17.39 -5.71
C ARG A 187 12.12 17.38 -7.13
N TYR A 188 10.80 17.43 -7.27
CA TYR A 188 10.10 17.28 -8.54
C TYR A 188 9.16 18.46 -8.83
N ARG A 189 8.92 18.73 -10.11
CA ARG A 189 8.09 19.83 -10.57
C ARG A 189 6.60 19.48 -10.50
N PHE A 190 6.06 19.41 -9.28
CA PHE A 190 4.64 19.29 -9.02
C PHE A 190 4.11 20.54 -8.33
N THR A 191 2.87 20.92 -8.65
CA THR A 191 2.09 21.83 -7.80
C THR A 191 1.46 21.04 -6.65
N GLU A 192 1.16 21.70 -5.53
CA GLU A 192 0.48 21.05 -4.40
C GLU A 192 -0.82 20.33 -4.83
N PRO A 193 -1.74 20.93 -5.62
CA PRO A 193 -2.97 20.24 -6.01
C PRO A 193 -2.73 19.01 -6.88
N GLN A 194 -1.70 19.05 -7.75
CA GLN A 194 -1.33 17.90 -8.58
C GLN A 194 -0.83 16.75 -7.70
N LEU A 195 0.07 17.02 -6.76
CA LEU A 195 0.60 15.98 -5.88
C LEU A 195 -0.47 15.41 -4.96
N ILE A 196 -1.33 16.26 -4.37
CA ILE A 196 -2.48 15.82 -3.57
C ILE A 196 -3.40 14.92 -4.40
N GLY A 197 -3.68 15.29 -5.65
CA GLY A 197 -4.50 14.48 -6.55
C GLY A 197 -3.90 13.10 -6.85
N LEU A 198 -2.57 13.00 -7.01
CA LEU A 198 -1.87 11.73 -7.19
C LEU A 198 -1.89 10.88 -5.90
N LEU A 199 -1.64 11.50 -4.74
CA LEU A 199 -1.71 10.80 -3.44
C LEU A 199 -3.13 10.32 -3.13
N ALA A 200 -4.16 11.09 -3.45
CA ALA A 200 -5.55 10.67 -3.30
C ALA A 200 -5.91 9.48 -4.22
N ARG A 201 -5.23 9.31 -5.37
CA ARG A 201 -5.37 8.09 -6.19
C ARG A 201 -4.75 6.89 -5.50
N LEU A 202 -3.54 7.04 -4.96
CA LEU A 202 -2.85 5.99 -4.21
C LEU A 202 -3.61 5.58 -2.93
N ASP A 203 -4.25 6.55 -2.28
CA ASP A 203 -5.14 6.34 -1.14
C ASP A 203 -6.36 5.49 -1.51
N ARG A 204 -7.05 5.84 -2.61
CA ARG A 204 -8.18 5.03 -3.13
C ARG A 204 -7.78 3.63 -3.56
N MET A 205 -6.54 3.45 -4.02
CA MET A 205 -5.99 2.13 -4.32
C MET A 205 -5.62 1.33 -3.06
N GLY A 206 -5.60 1.94 -1.88
CA GLY A 206 -5.21 1.29 -0.63
C GLY A 206 -3.70 1.10 -0.48
N VAL A 207 -2.89 1.81 -1.28
CA VAL A 207 -1.41 1.80 -1.18
C VAL A 207 -0.95 2.62 0.02
N ILE A 208 -1.64 3.74 0.24
CA ILE A 208 -1.41 4.65 1.36
C ILE A 208 -2.72 5.00 2.04
N GLU A 209 -2.58 5.64 3.18
CA GLU A 209 -3.58 6.44 3.84
C GLU A 209 -3.10 7.89 3.87
N LEU A 210 -3.86 8.78 3.26
CA LEU A 210 -3.56 10.22 3.24
C LEU A 210 -4.17 10.89 4.49
N LEU A 211 -3.30 11.31 5.41
CA LEU A 211 -3.70 11.91 6.68
C LEU A 211 -3.75 13.45 6.60
N PRO A 212 -4.45 14.12 7.55
CA PRO A 212 -4.45 15.58 7.63
C PRO A 212 -3.03 16.17 7.69
N GLY A 213 -2.87 17.29 6.97
CA GLY A 213 -1.57 17.94 6.76
C GLY A 213 -0.70 17.24 5.71
N ASN A 214 -1.30 16.55 4.73
CA ASN A 214 -0.62 15.82 3.67
C ASN A 214 0.38 14.76 4.17
N ARG A 215 0.15 14.25 5.38
CA ARG A 215 1.00 13.20 5.95
C ARG A 215 0.66 11.88 5.30
N ILE A 216 1.67 11.23 4.75
CA ILE A 216 1.50 10.00 3.99
C ILE A 216 1.78 8.83 4.94
N ARG A 217 0.83 7.90 5.05
CA ARG A 217 1.00 6.68 5.84
C ARG A 217 0.91 5.46 4.93
N LEU A 218 1.98 4.69 4.84
CA LEU A 218 2.05 3.51 3.97
C LEU A 218 1.16 2.36 4.51
N LEU A 219 0.47 1.66 3.60
CA LEU A 219 -0.39 0.51 3.90
C LEU A 219 0.09 -0.82 3.29
N ILE A 220 1.15 -0.79 2.48
CA ILE A 220 1.78 -1.97 1.89
C ILE A 220 2.68 -2.72 2.89
N THR A 221 2.80 -4.04 2.74
CA THR A 221 3.67 -4.87 3.60
C THR A 221 5.14 -4.62 3.34
N ARG A 222 5.99 -5.07 4.28
CA ARG A 222 7.45 -5.03 4.11
C ARG A 222 7.91 -5.84 2.90
N ASN A 223 7.25 -6.97 2.62
CA ASN A 223 7.54 -7.84 1.49
C ASN A 223 6.71 -7.47 0.25
N PHE A 224 6.50 -6.17 0.02
CA PHE A 224 5.80 -5.72 -1.17
C PHE A 224 6.57 -6.14 -2.41
N ALA A 225 5.94 -6.92 -3.28
CA ALA A 225 6.54 -7.37 -4.53
C ALA A 225 5.65 -6.98 -5.71
N TRP A 226 6.28 -6.63 -6.83
CA TRP A 226 5.57 -6.54 -8.11
C TRP A 226 5.05 -7.92 -8.49
N LEU A 227 3.95 -7.95 -9.23
CA LEU A 227 3.47 -9.20 -9.80
C LEU A 227 4.52 -9.75 -10.79
N PRO A 228 4.85 -11.06 -10.73
CA PRO A 228 5.67 -11.70 -11.75
C PRO A 228 5.04 -11.50 -13.13
N ASP A 229 5.83 -10.99 -14.08
CA ASP A 229 5.36 -10.62 -15.42
C ASP A 229 4.15 -9.66 -15.44
N GLY A 230 3.99 -8.90 -14.37
CA GLY A 230 2.97 -7.86 -14.20
C GLY A 230 3.24 -6.59 -15.02
N PRO A 231 2.26 -5.68 -15.11
CA PRO A 231 2.41 -4.42 -15.82
C PRO A 231 3.62 -3.58 -15.39
N ILE A 232 3.92 -3.49 -14.09
CA ILE A 232 5.10 -2.73 -13.61
C ILE A 232 6.40 -3.43 -14.04
N HIS A 233 6.48 -4.75 -13.90
CA HIS A 233 7.65 -5.51 -14.32
C HIS A 233 7.92 -5.34 -15.83
N ARG A 234 6.90 -5.45 -16.68
CA ARG A 234 7.05 -5.25 -18.13
C ARG A 234 7.48 -3.83 -18.47
N TYR A 235 6.86 -2.84 -17.83
CA TYR A 235 7.25 -1.44 -18.03
C TYR A 235 8.72 -1.22 -17.68
N PHE A 236 9.19 -1.77 -16.56
CA PHE A 236 10.60 -1.71 -16.15
C PHE A 236 11.52 -2.33 -17.21
N VAL A 237 11.24 -3.55 -17.66
CA VAL A 237 12.05 -4.25 -18.67
C VAL A 237 12.12 -3.47 -19.98
N GLU A 238 10.98 -2.95 -20.44
CA GLU A 238 10.85 -2.27 -21.74
C GLU A 238 11.44 -0.86 -21.75
N HIS A 239 11.34 -0.11 -20.65
CA HIS A 239 11.62 1.33 -20.64
C HIS A 239 12.74 1.76 -19.70
N ILE A 240 13.07 0.98 -18.66
CA ILE A 240 13.99 1.40 -17.58
C ILE A 240 15.26 0.56 -17.56
N GLN A 241 15.15 -0.77 -17.72
CA GLN A 241 16.29 -1.68 -17.62
C GLN A 241 17.37 -1.35 -18.66
N GLY A 242 16.95 -1.01 -19.87
CA GLY A 242 17.88 -0.60 -20.92
C GLY A 242 18.67 0.65 -20.56
N ASP A 243 18.03 1.65 -19.94
CA ASP A 243 18.67 2.90 -19.50
C ASP A 243 19.65 2.66 -18.35
N LEU A 244 19.28 1.83 -17.36
CA LEU A 244 20.19 1.46 -16.25
C LEU A 244 21.47 0.77 -16.73
N LEU A 245 21.34 -0.11 -17.73
CA LEU A 245 22.47 -0.85 -18.29
C LEU A 245 23.20 -0.08 -19.39
N ALA A 246 22.61 1.03 -19.87
CA ALA A 246 23.19 1.90 -20.87
C ALA A 246 24.04 2.99 -20.20
N GLY A 247 25.34 2.94 -20.44
CA GLY A 247 26.26 3.99 -19.97
C GLY A 247 27.52 3.41 -19.32
N PRO A 248 28.53 4.26 -19.09
CA PRO A 248 29.71 3.85 -18.35
C PRO A 248 29.39 3.69 -16.86
N PHE A 249 29.88 2.62 -16.26
CA PHE A 249 29.84 2.40 -14.81
C PHE A 249 31.09 3.01 -14.18
N ASP A 250 30.94 3.85 -13.15
CA ASP A 250 32.04 4.41 -12.37
C ASP A 250 32.66 3.32 -11.49
N PRO A 251 33.94 2.92 -11.69
CA PRO A 251 34.55 1.85 -10.91
C PRO A 251 34.65 2.13 -9.40
N ALA A 252 34.56 3.39 -8.97
CA ALA A 252 34.61 3.77 -7.56
C ALA A 252 33.26 3.65 -6.84
N ARG A 253 32.15 3.54 -7.58
CA ARG A 253 30.79 3.66 -7.03
C ARG A 253 29.84 2.59 -7.53
N ASP A 254 30.00 2.17 -8.77
CA ASP A 254 29.07 1.31 -9.47
C ASP A 254 29.65 -0.10 -9.66
N LEU A 255 28.77 -1.11 -9.66
CA LEU A 255 29.14 -2.51 -9.85
C LEU A 255 28.38 -3.10 -11.03
N HIS A 256 29.11 -3.49 -12.07
CA HIS A 256 28.60 -4.31 -13.16
C HIS A 256 29.45 -5.58 -13.29
N ARG A 257 28.85 -6.74 -13.05
CA ARG A 257 29.53 -8.05 -13.08
C ARG A 257 28.66 -9.08 -13.78
N PHE A 258 29.30 -9.84 -14.66
CA PHE A 258 28.70 -11.00 -15.32
C PHE A 258 29.50 -12.25 -14.94
N ALA A 259 28.81 -13.30 -14.52
CA ALA A 259 29.39 -14.59 -14.21
C ALA A 259 28.54 -15.71 -14.82
N TRP A 260 29.20 -16.71 -15.39
CA TRP A 260 28.56 -17.91 -15.95
C TRP A 260 29.25 -19.14 -15.38
N GLY A 261 28.46 -20.16 -15.02
CA GLY A 261 28.95 -21.40 -14.44
C GLY A 261 27.84 -22.41 -14.21
N MET A 262 28.24 -23.66 -14.03
CA MET A 262 27.33 -24.76 -13.69
C MET A 262 27.15 -24.81 -12.17
N LEU A 263 25.92 -24.73 -11.71
CA LEU A 263 25.57 -24.91 -10.30
C LEU A 263 24.74 -26.18 -10.14
N SER A 264 25.02 -26.93 -9.08
CA SER A 264 24.09 -27.96 -8.61
C SER A 264 22.79 -27.29 -8.12
N ALA A 265 21.71 -28.06 -8.02
CA ALA A 265 20.44 -27.56 -7.46
C ALA A 265 20.62 -27.01 -6.03
N GLU A 266 21.47 -27.65 -5.23
CA GLU A 266 21.78 -27.23 -3.86
C GLU A 266 22.54 -25.88 -3.84
N SER A 267 23.62 -25.75 -4.62
CA SER A 267 24.39 -24.50 -4.69
C SER A 267 23.54 -23.36 -5.25
N ALA A 268 22.67 -23.64 -6.23
CA ALA A 268 21.74 -22.65 -6.76
C ALA A 268 20.69 -22.21 -5.71
N ALA A 269 20.25 -23.10 -4.81
CA ALA A 269 19.35 -22.75 -3.71
C ALA A 269 20.07 -21.89 -2.65
N GLN A 270 21.30 -22.24 -2.28
CA GLN A 270 22.13 -21.45 -1.36
C GLN A 270 22.40 -20.04 -1.91
N LEU A 271 22.72 -19.92 -3.20
CA LEU A 271 22.94 -18.62 -3.83
C LEU A 271 21.67 -17.75 -3.82
N ARG A 272 20.49 -18.34 -4.08
CA ARG A 272 19.21 -17.60 -4.00
C ARG A 272 18.95 -17.03 -2.62
N LEU A 273 19.24 -17.79 -1.56
CA LEU A 273 19.10 -17.29 -0.18
C LEU A 273 20.05 -16.11 0.07
N LYS A 274 21.31 -16.20 -0.36
CA LYS A 274 22.28 -15.10 -0.21
C LYS A 274 21.90 -13.84 -0.97
N LEU A 275 21.33 -13.98 -2.17
CA LEU A 275 20.81 -12.83 -2.92
C LEU A 275 19.60 -12.20 -2.23
N ALA A 276 18.72 -13.00 -1.62
CA ALA A 276 17.60 -12.47 -0.83
C ALA A 276 18.10 -11.70 0.40
N GLU A 277 19.06 -12.25 1.16
CA GLU A 277 19.69 -11.56 2.30
C GLU A 277 20.31 -10.21 1.89
N ALA A 278 20.98 -10.15 0.73
CA ALA A 278 21.58 -8.91 0.23
C ALA A 278 20.52 -7.86 -0.19
N LEU A 279 19.37 -8.30 -0.74
CA LEU A 279 18.24 -7.41 -1.05
C LEU A 279 17.60 -6.87 0.23
N ASP A 280 17.42 -7.71 1.24
CA ASP A 280 16.90 -7.29 2.55
C ASP A 280 17.84 -6.26 3.20
N GLU A 281 19.17 -6.47 3.12
CA GLU A 281 20.16 -5.51 3.63
C GLU A 281 20.09 -4.16 2.89
N PHE A 282 19.93 -4.18 1.57
CA PHE A 282 19.74 -2.95 0.77
C PHE A 282 18.50 -2.17 1.23
N ASP A 283 17.37 -2.85 1.48
CA ASP A 283 16.14 -2.21 1.97
C ASP A 283 16.28 -1.64 3.39
N GLU A 284 17.11 -2.24 4.25
CA GLU A 284 17.41 -1.70 5.58
C GLU A 284 18.37 -0.50 5.52
N LEU A 285 19.37 -0.52 4.66
CA LEU A 285 20.31 0.59 4.47
C LEU A 285 19.62 1.83 3.91
N THR A 286 18.82 1.66 2.84
CA THR A 286 18.04 2.75 2.24
C THR A 286 17.10 3.40 3.27
N ARG A 287 16.42 2.60 4.09
CA ARG A 287 15.57 3.10 5.17
C ARG A 287 16.35 3.81 6.28
N SER A 288 17.53 3.32 6.64
CA SER A 288 18.37 3.94 7.66
C SER A 288 18.88 5.30 7.20
N ASP A 289 19.27 5.41 5.93
CA ASP A 289 19.71 6.65 5.31
C ASP A 289 18.55 7.64 5.05
N GLU A 290 17.30 7.18 4.93
CA GLU A 290 16.13 8.08 4.90
C GLU A 290 15.96 8.89 6.21
N VAL A 291 16.25 8.27 7.36
CA VAL A 291 16.11 8.92 8.68
C VAL A 291 17.24 9.92 8.92
N ARG A 292 18.42 9.64 8.37
CA ARG A 292 19.57 10.54 8.38
C ARG A 292 19.34 11.55 7.26
N ALA A 293 18.76 12.71 7.56
CA ALA A 293 18.52 13.79 6.60
C ALA A 293 19.83 14.43 6.05
N ASP A 294 20.87 13.64 5.78
CA ASP A 294 22.13 14.06 5.20
C ASP A 294 21.96 14.24 3.69
N ALA A 295 22.31 15.44 3.23
CA ALA A 295 22.20 15.89 1.84
C ALA A 295 23.11 15.13 0.84
N ALA A 296 23.80 14.07 1.28
CA ALA A 296 24.77 13.31 0.49
C ALA A 296 24.22 11.98 -0.08
N ALA A 297 22.99 11.57 0.30
CA ALA A 297 22.40 10.33 -0.21
C ALA A 297 22.17 10.43 -1.73
N THR A 298 22.83 9.56 -2.49
CA THR A 298 22.65 9.46 -3.94
C THR A 298 21.64 8.37 -4.28
N GLY A 299 20.90 8.54 -5.39
CA GLY A 299 20.00 7.51 -5.89
C GLY A 299 20.80 6.29 -6.32
N THR A 300 20.69 5.19 -5.57
CA THR A 300 21.32 3.91 -5.87
C THR A 300 20.25 2.93 -6.33
N CYS A 301 20.49 2.24 -7.44
CA CYS A 301 19.61 1.20 -7.96
C CYS A 301 20.34 -0.13 -7.95
N LEU A 302 19.72 -1.16 -7.38
CA LEU A 302 20.22 -2.53 -7.39
C LEU A 302 19.33 -3.39 -8.28
N LEU A 303 19.91 -3.97 -9.33
CA LEU A 303 19.25 -4.94 -10.20
C LEU A 303 19.95 -6.29 -10.06
N VAL A 304 19.19 -7.33 -9.69
CA VAL A 304 19.68 -8.71 -9.59
C VAL A 304 18.87 -9.59 -10.52
N ALA A 305 19.55 -10.32 -11.41
CA ALA A 305 18.94 -11.32 -12.28
C ALA A 305 19.69 -12.64 -12.16
N LEU A 306 19.00 -13.68 -11.68
CA LEU A 306 19.51 -15.05 -11.63
C LEU A 306 18.54 -15.95 -12.39
N ARG A 307 19.04 -16.63 -13.42
CA ARG A 307 18.25 -17.56 -14.21
C ARG A 307 19.13 -18.66 -14.78
N GLU A 308 18.55 -19.85 -14.91
CA GLU A 308 19.08 -20.84 -15.85
C GLU A 308 18.88 -20.27 -17.26
N TRP A 309 19.98 -19.98 -17.92
CA TRP A 309 19.95 -19.31 -19.21
C TRP A 309 21.16 -19.64 -20.04
N GLU A 310 20.91 -19.70 -21.33
CA GLU A 310 21.90 -19.88 -22.35
C GLU A 310 21.49 -18.96 -23.52
N PRO A 311 22.46 -18.25 -24.15
CA PRO A 311 22.20 -17.49 -25.36
C PRO A 311 21.54 -18.35 -26.44
N SER A 312 20.56 -17.77 -27.15
CA SER A 312 19.86 -18.48 -28.23
C SER A 312 20.79 -18.96 -29.33
N SER A 313 21.87 -18.22 -29.61
CA SER A 313 22.92 -18.61 -30.57
C SER A 313 23.67 -19.88 -30.16
N PHE A 314 23.77 -20.20 -28.87
CA PHE A 314 24.46 -21.40 -28.41
C PHE A 314 23.52 -22.61 -28.44
N ARG A 315 22.22 -22.39 -28.19
CA ARG A 315 21.21 -23.45 -28.29
C ARG A 315 21.14 -24.10 -29.66
N THR A 316 21.36 -23.32 -30.72
CA THR A 316 21.42 -23.85 -32.09
C THR A 316 22.63 -24.74 -32.36
N MET A 317 23.62 -24.75 -31.45
CA MET A 317 24.82 -25.57 -31.52
C MET A 317 24.73 -26.84 -30.65
N HIS A 318 23.60 -27.07 -29.96
CA HIS A 318 23.39 -28.32 -29.23
C HIS A 318 23.51 -29.49 -30.19
N ARG A 319 24.18 -30.56 -29.74
CA ARG A 319 24.09 -31.82 -30.44
C ARG A 319 22.62 -32.25 -30.45
N PRO A 320 22.09 -32.77 -31.57
CA PRO A 320 20.74 -33.31 -31.58
C PRO A 320 20.63 -34.38 -30.48
N GLU A 321 19.56 -34.31 -29.68
CA GLU A 321 19.28 -35.35 -28.69
C GLU A 321 19.21 -36.69 -29.42
N VAL A 322 20.04 -37.63 -29.00
CA VAL A 322 19.98 -39.00 -29.49
C VAL A 322 18.74 -39.62 -28.82
N ALA A 323 17.69 -39.83 -29.62
CA ALA A 323 16.43 -40.44 -29.21
C ALA A 323 16.62 -41.87 -28.68
#